data_AF-A0A0F9KSX1-F1
#
_entry.id   AF-A0A0F9KSX1-F1
#
_cell.length_a   1.000
_cell.length_b   1.000
_cell.length_c   1.000
_cell.angle_alpha   90.00
_cell.angle_beta   90.00
_cell.angle_gamma   90.00
#
_symmetry.space_group_name_H-M   'P 1'
#
loop_
_entity.id
_entity.type
_entity.pdbx_description
1 polymer ?
#
loop_
_entity_poly.entity_id
_entity_poly.type
_entity_poly.pdbx_seq_one_letter_code
_entity_poly.pdbx_strand_id
1 'polypeptide(L)'
;MVYIRRDTAGNIDGVYDTSREDAQEELSITSPELIQFLTQTNNRDDSLSALNSSDLSLIRVIEDIVETLIEKQVILFTDLPVAAREKLHMRGKIRDQLNNLDNLMSDDPGIL
;
A
#
# COMPACT_ATOMS: atom_id res chain seq x y z
N MET A 1 3.38 -28.18 -14.34
CA MET A 1 3.59 -27.33 -15.52
C MET A 1 2.70 -26.12 -15.39
N VAL A 2 3.10 -24.99 -15.96
CA VAL A 2 2.30 -23.76 -16.03
C VAL A 2 2.21 -23.32 -17.48
N TYR A 3 1.19 -22.54 -17.81
CA TYR A 3 1.05 -21.94 -19.13
C TYR A 3 1.62 -20.53 -19.09
N ILE A 4 2.41 -20.17 -20.09
CA ILE A 4 3.02 -18.85 -20.17
C ILE A 4 2.54 -18.10 -21.41
N ARG A 5 2.47 -16.78 -21.27
CA ARG A 5 2.33 -15.85 -22.37
C ARG A 5 3.65 -15.11 -22.57
N ARG A 6 3.97 -14.86 -23.83
CA ARG A 6 5.15 -14.10 -24.25
C ARG A 6 4.75 -12.77 -24.88
N ASP A 7 5.55 -11.75 -24.63
CA ASP A 7 5.46 -10.46 -25.31
C ASP A 7 6.00 -10.52 -26.75
N THR A 8 5.92 -9.41 -27.48
CA THR A 8 6.43 -9.31 -28.86
C THR A 8 7.96 -9.45 -28.97
N ALA A 9 8.69 -9.35 -27.87
CA ALA A 9 10.13 -9.56 -27.78
C ALA A 9 10.50 -10.99 -27.37
N GLY A 10 9.50 -11.84 -27.10
CA GLY A 10 9.68 -13.23 -26.71
C GLY A 10 9.90 -13.46 -25.21
N ASN A 11 9.76 -12.44 -24.36
CA ASN A 11 9.91 -12.60 -22.90
C ASN A 11 8.59 -13.02 -22.27
N ILE A 12 8.65 -13.73 -21.15
CA ILE A 12 7.45 -14.05 -20.35
C ILE A 12 6.85 -12.74 -19.82
N ASP A 13 5.55 -12.52 -20.07
CA ASP A 13 4.78 -11.39 -19.56
C ASP A 13 3.58 -11.83 -18.70
N GLY A 14 3.25 -13.12 -18.71
CA GLY A 14 2.13 -13.70 -17.95
C GLY A 14 2.30 -15.19 -17.69
N VAL A 15 1.81 -15.65 -16.55
CA VAL A 15 1.84 -17.06 -16.12
C VAL A 15 0.45 -17.45 -15.63
N TYR A 16 -0.04 -18.60 -16.08
CA TYR A 16 -1.39 -19.10 -15.83
C TYR A 16 -1.37 -20.57 -15.40
N ASP A 17 -2.35 -20.95 -14.60
CA ASP A 17 -2.60 -22.32 -14.14
C ASP A 17 -3.30 -23.18 -15.21
N THR A 18 -3.93 -22.53 -16.18
CA THR A 18 -4.76 -23.12 -17.24
C THR A 18 -4.40 -22.52 -18.60
N SER A 19 -4.55 -23.31 -19.66
CA SER A 19 -4.31 -22.84 -21.03
C SER A 19 -5.33 -21.76 -21.40
N ARG A 20 -4.85 -20.69 -22.03
CA ARG A 20 -5.67 -19.61 -22.58
C ARG A 20 -5.39 -19.42 -24.06
N GLU A 21 -6.27 -18.69 -24.75
CA GLU A 21 -6.13 -18.40 -26.18
C GLU A 21 -4.80 -17.68 -26.50
N ASP A 22 -4.28 -16.90 -25.55
CA ASP A 22 -3.03 -16.17 -25.62
C ASP A 22 -1.88 -16.84 -24.84
N ALA A 23 -2.11 -17.98 -24.17
CA ALA A 23 -1.12 -18.67 -23.35
C ALA A 23 -1.29 -20.19 -23.48
N GLN A 24 -0.73 -20.75 -24.55
CA GLN A 24 -0.75 -22.20 -24.83
C GLN A 24 0.60 -22.86 -24.61
N GLU A 25 1.67 -22.08 -24.42
CA GLU A 25 3.01 -22.61 -24.20
C GLU A 25 3.12 -23.15 -22.76
N GLU A 26 3.42 -24.44 -22.63
CA GLU A 26 3.67 -25.06 -21.34
C GLU A 26 5.13 -24.92 -20.95
N LEU A 27 5.35 -24.41 -19.74
CA LEU A 27 6.68 -24.27 -19.15
C LEU A 27 6.76 -25.02 -17.83
N SER A 28 7.93 -25.61 -17.56
CA SER A 28 8.17 -26.25 -16.27
C SER A 28 8.22 -25.22 -15.15
N ILE A 29 7.62 -25.58 -14.01
CA ILE A 29 7.69 -24.79 -12.77
C ILE A 29 9.13 -24.63 -12.24
N THR A 30 10.03 -25.52 -12.66
CA THR A 30 11.45 -25.49 -12.31
C THR A 30 12.33 -24.86 -13.39
N SER A 31 11.73 -24.31 -14.45
CA SER A 31 12.52 -23.69 -15.52
C SER A 31 13.24 -22.43 -14.99
N PRO A 32 14.52 -22.23 -15.33
CA PRO A 32 15.26 -21.03 -14.91
C PRO A 32 14.60 -19.73 -15.38
N GLU A 33 13.98 -19.75 -16.56
CA GLU A 33 13.29 -18.60 -17.16
C GLU A 33 12.06 -18.18 -16.34
N LEU A 34 11.23 -19.14 -15.90
CA LEU A 34 10.08 -18.85 -15.05
C LEU A 34 10.51 -18.31 -13.68
N ILE A 35 11.55 -18.90 -13.08
CA ILE A 35 12.10 -18.45 -11.80
C ILE A 35 12.61 -17.01 -11.93
N GLN A 36 13.28 -16.67 -13.03
CA GLN A 36 13.75 -15.32 -13.32
C GLN A 36 12.59 -14.33 -13.47
N PHE A 37 11.55 -14.69 -14.23
CA PHE A 37 10.34 -13.87 -14.38
C PHE A 37 9.68 -13.61 -13.03
N LEU A 38 9.41 -14.66 -12.24
CA LEU A 38 8.78 -14.52 -10.91
C LEU A 38 9.62 -13.68 -9.96
N THR A 39 10.95 -13.81 -9.98
CA THR A 39 11.86 -13.01 -9.15
C THR A 39 11.86 -11.53 -9.56
N GLN A 40 11.85 -11.24 -10.87
CA GLN A 40 11.78 -9.86 -11.38
C GLN A 40 10.44 -9.19 -11.11
N THR A 41 9.35 -9.94 -11.22
CA THR A 41 7.99 -9.45 -10.92
C THR A 41 7.83 -9.20 -9.42
N ASN A 42 8.29 -10.12 -8.56
CA ASN A 42 8.36 -9.87 -7.11
C ASN A 42 9.15 -8.60 -6.80
N ASN A 43 10.33 -8.37 -7.39
CA ASN A 43 11.08 -7.14 -7.13
C ASN A 43 10.33 -5.86 -7.56
N ARG A 44 9.52 -5.90 -8.62
CA ARG A 44 8.69 -4.78 -9.07
C ARG A 44 7.49 -4.56 -8.14
N ASP A 45 6.81 -5.64 -7.78
CA ASP A 45 5.68 -5.61 -6.85
C ASP A 45 6.14 -5.20 -5.44
N ASP A 46 7.33 -5.63 -5.02
CA ASP A 46 7.99 -5.23 -3.78
C ASP A 46 8.37 -3.75 -3.81
N SER A 47 8.87 -3.24 -4.94
CA SER A 47 9.17 -1.81 -5.09
C SER A 47 7.92 -0.96 -5.05
N LEU A 48 6.84 -1.37 -5.72
CA LEU A 48 5.56 -0.67 -5.70
C LEU A 48 4.92 -0.74 -4.31
N SER A 49 4.99 -1.89 -3.64
CA SER A 49 4.51 -2.08 -2.27
C SER A 49 5.30 -1.25 -1.28
N ALA A 50 6.64 -1.19 -1.42
CA ALA A 50 7.50 -0.35 -0.62
C ALA A 50 7.16 1.13 -0.81
N LEU A 51 6.95 1.60 -2.05
CA LEU A 51 6.52 2.96 -2.34
C LEU A 51 5.16 3.28 -1.70
N ASN A 52 4.15 2.42 -1.89
CA ASN A 52 2.84 2.59 -1.27
C ASN A 52 2.92 2.64 0.26
N SER A 53 3.74 1.77 0.86
CA SER A 53 3.98 1.79 2.32
C SER A 53 4.65 3.08 2.78
N SER A 54 5.60 3.59 1.98
CA SER A 54 6.29 4.84 2.26
C SER A 54 5.35 6.04 2.16
N ASP A 55 4.47 6.07 1.15
CA ASP A 55 3.45 7.10 0.97
C ASP A 55 2.44 7.10 2.13
N LEU A 56 2.04 5.90 2.60
CA LEU A 56 1.17 5.75 3.78
C LEU A 56 1.83 6.24 5.07
N SER A 57 3.15 6.06 5.21
CA SER A 57 3.89 6.63 6.34
C SER A 57 4.02 8.16 6.22
N LEU A 58 4.27 8.66 5.01
CA LEU A 58 4.47 10.08 4.75
C LEU A 58 3.20 10.89 5.02
N ILE A 59 2.03 10.38 4.65
CA ILE A 59 0.77 11.11 4.88
C ILE A 59 0.51 11.37 6.37
N ARG A 60 0.97 10.47 7.27
CA ARG A 60 0.90 10.69 8.73
C ARG A 60 1.83 11.82 9.16
N VAL A 61 3.05 11.86 8.64
CA VAL A 61 4.01 12.94 8.91
C VAL A 61 3.44 14.28 8.43
N ILE A 62 2.82 14.32 7.25
CA ILE A 62 2.19 15.54 6.72
C ILE A 62 1.05 16.01 7.63
N GLU A 63 0.21 15.09 8.12
CA GLU A 63 -0.86 15.41 9.07
C GLU A 63 -0.30 16.05 10.35
N ASP A 64 0.72 15.45 10.96
CA ASP A 64 1.36 15.99 12.18
C ASP A 64 2.00 17.36 11.93
N ILE A 65 2.61 17.57 10.76
CA ILE A 65 3.16 18.87 10.36
C ILE A 65 2.04 19.90 10.21
N VAL A 66 0.93 19.56 9.54
CA VAL A 66 -0.20 20.46 9.36
C VAL A 66 -0.81 20.83 10.71
N GLU A 67 -1.03 19.86 11.60
CA GLU A 67 -1.50 20.09 12.97
C GLU A 67 -0.55 21.04 13.72
N THR A 68 0.76 20.78 13.66
CA THR A 68 1.78 21.63 14.29
C THR A 68 1.73 23.07 13.75
N LEU A 69 1.61 23.26 12.45
CA LEU A 69 1.55 24.59 11.84
C LEU A 69 0.28 25.34 12.24
N ILE A 70 -0.85 24.65 12.39
CA ILE A 70 -2.11 25.22 12.87
C ILE A 70 -1.98 25.61 14.35
N GLU A 71 -1.44 24.73 15.20
CA GLU A 71 -1.22 24.99 16.63
C GLU A 71 -0.30 26.20 16.87
N LYS A 72 0.75 26.33 16.04
CA LYS A 72 1.67 27.48 16.06
C LYS A 72 1.09 28.73 15.39
N GLN A 73 -0.15 28.67 14.90
CA GLN A 73 -0.82 29.76 14.17
C GLN A 73 -0.02 30.26 12.95
N VAL A 74 0.76 29.38 12.32
CA VAL A 74 1.50 29.69 11.08
C VAL A 74 0.56 29.67 9.88
N ILE A 75 -0.43 28.78 9.89
CA ILE A 75 -1.52 28.71 8.92
C ILE A 75 -2.86 28.57 9.64
N LEU A 76 -3.95 28.99 9.02
CA LEU A 76 -5.30 28.68 9.49
C LEU A 76 -5.81 27.41 8.79
N PHE A 77 -6.63 26.63 9.47
CA PHE A 77 -7.27 25.46 8.85
C PHE A 77 -8.07 25.83 7.59
N THR A 78 -8.67 27.03 7.58
CA THR A 78 -9.44 27.56 6.45
C THR A 78 -8.60 27.92 5.23
N ASP A 79 -7.28 28.06 5.38
CA ASP A 79 -6.36 28.38 4.28
C ASP A 79 -6.13 27.16 3.38
N LEU A 80 -6.39 25.95 3.88
CA LEU A 80 -6.26 24.71 3.13
C LEU A 80 -7.43 24.54 2.15
N PRO A 81 -7.22 23.93 0.95
CA PRO A 81 -8.31 23.60 0.03
C PRO A 81 -9.40 22.75 0.69
N VAL A 82 -10.66 22.91 0.26
CA VAL A 82 -11.82 22.18 0.80
C VAL A 82 -11.55 20.67 0.89
N ALA A 83 -11.04 20.08 -0.19
CA ALA A 83 -10.72 18.65 -0.25
C ALA A 83 -9.64 18.23 0.76
N ALA A 84 -8.66 19.09 1.07
CA ALA A 84 -7.65 18.81 2.07
C ALA A 84 -8.24 18.86 3.49
N ARG A 85 -9.09 19.85 3.77
CA ARG A 85 -9.80 19.97 5.06
C ARG A 85 -10.68 18.76 5.35
N GLU A 86 -11.45 18.30 4.36
CA GLU A 86 -12.30 17.12 4.49
C GLU A 86 -11.49 15.86 4.81
N LYS A 87 -10.38 15.65 4.08
CA LYS A 87 -9.49 14.50 4.30
C LYS A 87 -8.85 14.53 5.69
N LEU A 88 -8.32 15.67 6.12
CA LEU A 88 -7.73 15.82 7.45
C LEU A 88 -8.78 15.59 8.55
N HIS A 89 -9.98 16.14 8.41
CA HIS A 89 -11.06 15.95 9.38
C HIS A 89 -11.51 14.50 9.52
N MET A 90 -11.69 13.81 8.39
CA MET A 90 -12.05 12.39 8.38
C MET A 90 -10.97 11.52 9.02
N ARG A 91 -9.70 11.84 8.74
CA ARG A 91 -8.55 11.08 9.24
C ARG A 91 -8.31 11.30 10.73
N GLY A 92 -8.42 12.55 11.20
CA GLY A 92 -8.40 12.90 12.62
C GLY A 92 -9.48 12.15 13.41
N LYS A 93 -10.72 12.11 12.91
CA LYS A 93 -11.80 11.33 13.55
C LYS A 93 -11.49 9.84 13.71
N ILE A 94 -10.92 9.22 12.67
CA ILE A 94 -10.54 7.79 12.72
C ILE A 94 -9.43 7.58 13.76
N ARG A 95 -8.45 8.49 13.82
CA ARG A 95 -7.36 8.46 14.81
C ARG A 95 -7.90 8.61 16.23
N ASP A 96 -8.79 9.57 16.46
CA ASP A 96 -9.39 9.78 17.77
C ASP A 96 -10.20 8.57 18.22
N GLN A 97 -10.96 7.95 17.31
CA GLN A 97 -11.69 6.71 17.59
C GLN A 97 -10.75 5.56 17.96
N LEU A 98 -9.66 5.37 17.21
CA LEU A 98 -8.70 4.29 17.48
C LEU A 98 -7.95 4.52 18.81
N ASN A 99 -7.49 5.74 19.07
CA ASN A 99 -6.86 6.09 20.34
C ASN A 99 -7.81 5.91 21.53
N ASN A 100 -9.10 6.23 21.36
CA ASN A 100 -10.10 6.05 22.41
C ASN A 100 -10.41 4.57 22.65
N LEU A 101 -10.39 3.73 21.61
CA LEU A 101 -10.48 2.27 21.74
C LEU A 101 -9.24 1.69 22.45
N ASP A 102 -8.04 2.15 22.11
CA ASP A 102 -6.80 1.73 22.79
C ASP A 102 -6.80 2.14 24.27
N ASN A 103 -7.28 3.33 24.61
CA ASN A 103 -7.46 3.75 26.00
C ASN A 103 -8.48 2.86 26.74
N LEU A 104 -9.59 2.50 26.09
CA LEU A 104 -10.60 1.61 26.69
C LEU A 104 -10.10 0.17 26.91
N MET A 105 -9.19 -0.31 26.05
CA MET A 105 -8.54 -1.61 26.17
C MET A 105 -7.40 -1.60 27.21
N SER A 106 -6.84 -0.43 27.49
CA SER A 106 -5.75 -0.24 28.46
C SER A 106 -6.25 -0.04 29.89
N ASP A 107 -7.52 0.35 30.07
CA ASP A 107 -8.20 0.50 31.35
C ASP A 107 -8.84 -0.82 31.85
N ASP A 108 -8.11 -1.94 31.82
CA ASP A 108 -8.38 -3.07 32.73
C ASP A 108 -7.49 -2.90 33.99
N PRO A 109 -7.89 -2.07 34.97
CA PRO A 109 -7.27 -2.12 36.28
C PRO A 109 -7.64 -3.48 36.86
N GLY A 110 -6.70 -4.41 36.80
CA GLY A 110 -6.77 -5.68 37.50
C GLY A 110 -7.35 -5.44 38.89
N ILE A 111 -8.55 -5.98 39.10
CA ILE A 111 -9.27 -5.93 40.36
C ILE A 111 -8.34 -6.53 41.42
N LEU A 112 -7.89 -5.69 42.35
CA LEU A 112 -7.27 -6.09 43.60
C LEU A 112 -8.32 -6.67 44.55
#